data_AF-A0A3S0G975-F1
#
_entry.id   AF-A0A3S0G975-F1
#
_cell.length_a   1.000
_cell.length_b   1.000
_cell.length_c   1.000
_cell.angle_alpha   90.00
_cell.angle_beta   90.00
_cell.angle_gamma   90.00
#
_symmetry.space_group_name_H-M   'P 1'
#
loop_
_entity.id
_entity.type
_entity.pdbx_description
1 polymer ?
#
loop_
_entity_poly.entity_id
_entity_poly.type
_entity_poly.pdbx_seq_one_letter_code
_entity_poly.pdbx_strand_id
1 'polypeptide(L)' 'MNLENWISQARRHWKEFQPTRYEALLRAGILESELRIAAERTHDEMSAFEQNGFTTHEAWERVREEYLFPPQE' A
#
# COMPACT_ATOMS: atom_id res chain seq x y z
N MET A 1 -8.77 -12.57 0.92
CA MET A 1 -7.81 -11.46 0.80
C MET A 1 -7.83 -10.66 2.09
N ASN A 2 -6.70 -10.36 2.72
CA ASN A 2 -6.66 -9.67 4.02
C ASN A 2 -6.11 -8.24 3.88
N LEU A 3 -6.94 -7.31 3.42
CA LEU A 3 -6.61 -5.88 3.33
C LEU A 3 -6.14 -5.30 4.68
N GLU A 4 -6.73 -5.76 5.78
CA GLU A 4 -6.34 -5.33 7.14
C GLU A 4 -4.88 -5.68 7.47
N ASN A 5 -4.39 -6.82 6.97
CA ASN A 5 -3.00 -7.21 7.14
C ASN A 5 -2.07 -6.26 6.37
N TRP A 6 -2.43 -5.90 5.14
CA TRP A 6 -1.67 -4.95 4.33
C TRP A 6 -1.66 -3.55 4.92
N ILE A 7 -2.80 -3.08 5.41
CA ILE A 7 -2.92 -1.79 6.12
C ILE A 7 -1.98 -1.76 7.32
N SER A 8 -1.95 -2.83 8.13
CA SER A 8 -1.05 -2.89 9.29
C SER A 8 0.43 -2.91 8.89
N GLN A 9 0.79 -3.57 7.79
CA GLN A 9 2.16 -3.62 7.29
C GLN A 9 2.59 -2.26 6.71
N ALA A 10 1.77 -1.67 5.83
CA ALA A 10 2.00 -0.34 5.26
C ALA A 10 2.12 0.72 6.36
N ARG A 11 1.31 0.64 7.42
CA ARG A 11 1.41 1.56 8.56
C ARG A 11 2.78 1.54 9.22
N ARG A 12 3.34 0.34 9.45
CA ARG A 12 4.68 0.19 10.04
C ARG A 12 5.74 0.70 9.08
N HIS A 13 5.66 0.29 7.82
CA HIS A 13 6.59 0.71 6.79
C HIS A 13 6.61 2.22 6.60
N TRP A 14 5.46 2.87 6.47
CA TRP A 14 5.37 4.32 6.30
C TRP A 14 5.91 5.04 7.53
N LYS A 15 5.70 4.51 8.74
CA LYS A 15 6.28 5.10 9.95
C LYS A 15 7.82 5.04 9.97
N GLU A 16 8.40 3.97 9.42
CA GLU A 16 9.85 3.73 9.45
C GLU A 16 10.59 4.35 8.26
N PHE A 17 10.02 4.23 7.05
CA PHE A 17 10.62 4.64 5.79
C PHE A 17 10.05 5.95 5.24
N GLN A 18 8.82 6.33 5.65
CA GLN A 18 8.17 7.58 5.22
C GLN A 18 7.68 8.44 6.39
N PRO A 19 8.56 8.80 7.35
CA PRO A 19 8.14 9.46 8.58
C PRO A 19 7.47 10.81 8.31
N THR A 20 7.93 11.59 7.32
CA THR A 20 7.34 12.90 7.00
C THR A 20 5.94 12.72 6.43
N ARG A 21 5.75 11.80 5.48
CA ARG A 21 4.41 11.48 4.97
C ARG A 21 3.51 10.94 6.07
N TYR A 22 3.99 10.01 6.89
CA TYR A 22 3.24 9.43 7.99
C TYR A 22 2.77 10.50 8.97
N GLU A 23 3.65 11.41 9.39
CA GLU A 23 3.30 12.52 10.26
C GLU A 23 2.31 13.50 9.61
N ALA A 24 2.49 13.83 8.33
CA ALA A 24 1.58 14.71 7.62
C ALA A 24 0.16 14.14 7.57
N LEU A 25 0.03 12.86 7.23
CA LEU A 25 -1.26 12.16 7.18
C LEU A 25 -1.89 11.97 8.56
N LEU A 26 -1.07 11.74 9.58
CA LEU A 26 -1.51 11.65 10.97
C LEU A 26 -2.04 13.00 11.47
N ARG A 27 -1.33 14.11 11.21
CA ARG A 27 -1.77 15.47 11.56
C ARG A 27 -3.04 15.88 10.83
N ALA A 28 -3.19 15.42 9.59
CA ALA A 28 -4.40 15.62 8.79
C ALA A 28 -5.57 14.71 9.23
N GLY A 29 -5.35 13.70 10.08
CA GLY A 29 -6.39 12.77 10.54
C GLY A 29 -6.88 11.78 9.47
N ILE A 30 -6.18 11.68 8.34
CA ILE A 30 -6.57 10.85 7.19
C ILE A 30 -5.69 9.61 7.00
N LEU A 31 -4.72 9.38 7.89
CA LEU A 31 -3.78 8.26 7.80
C LEU A 31 -4.45 6.90 7.58
N GLU A 32 -5.49 6.56 8.36
CA GLU A 32 -6.19 5.28 8.20
C GLU A 32 -6.91 5.18 6.86
N SER A 33 -7.47 6.29 6.37
CA SER A 33 -8.13 6.32 5.06
C SER A 33 -7.10 6.12 3.95
N GLU A 34 -5.95 6.80 4.02
CA GLU A 34 -4.88 6.66 3.03
C GLU A 34 -4.27 5.25 3.00
N LEU A 35 -4.05 4.64 4.17
CA LEU A 35 -3.56 3.26 4.25
C LEU A 35 -4.57 2.28 3.65
N ARG A 36 -5.87 2.49 3.89
CA ARG A 36 -6.94 1.68 3.28
C ARG A 36 -6.96 1.87 1.77
N ILE A 37 -6.90 3.11 1.29
CA ILE A 37 -6.84 3.44 -0.14
C ILE A 37 -5.62 2.77 -0.79
N ALA A 38 -4.45 2.80 -0.15
CA ALA A 38 -3.25 2.14 -0.66
C ALA A 38 -3.43 0.63 -0.80
N ALA A 39 -4.05 -0.03 0.19
CA ALA A 39 -4.34 -1.46 0.14
C ALA A 39 -5.40 -1.80 -0.92
N GLU A 40 -6.46 -1.00 -1.03
CA GLU A 40 -7.51 -1.16 -2.04
C GLU A 40 -6.97 -0.95 -3.45
N ARG A 41 -6.15 0.09 -3.68
CA ARG A 41 -5.49 0.31 -4.96
C ARG A 41 -4.56 -0.83 -5.33
N THR A 42 -3.81 -1.34 -4.35
CA THR A 42 -2.94 -2.49 -4.61
C THR A 42 -3.75 -3.70 -5.07
N HIS A 43 -4.90 -3.97 -4.45
CA HIS A 43 -5.78 -5.04 -4.89
C HIS A 43 -6.35 -4.83 -6.30
N ASP A 44 -6.82 -3.61 -6.57
CA ASP A 44 -7.45 -3.27 -7.86
C ASP A 44 -6.43 -3.40 -9.01
N GLU A 45 -5.25 -2.83 -8.82
CA GLU A 45 -4.17 -2.95 -9.80
C GLU A 45 -3.65 -4.39 -9.93
N MET A 46 -3.53 -5.12 -8.81
CA MET A 46 -3.21 -6.54 -8.89
C MET A 46 -4.23 -7.29 -9.75
N SER A 47 -5.53 -7.06 -9.54
CA SER A 47 -6.59 -7.68 -10.33
C SER A 47 -6.51 -7.27 -11.80
N ALA A 48 -6.08 -6.05 -12.10
CA ALA A 48 -5.82 -5.61 -13.46
C ALA A 48 -4.63 -6.36 -14.08
N PHE A 49 -3.52 -6.53 -13.34
CA PHE A 49 -2.37 -7.32 -13.81
C PHE A 49 -2.72 -8.79 -14.01
N GLU A 50 -3.50 -9.39 -13.11
CA GLU A 50 -3.97 -10.77 -13.26
C GLU A 50 -4.82 -10.94 -14.53
N GLN A 51 -5.68 -9.98 -14.85
CA GLN A 51 -6.43 -9.96 -16.12
C GLN A 51 -5.54 -9.81 -17.36
N ASN A 52 -4.37 -9.20 -17.21
CA ASN A 52 -3.35 -9.10 -18.27
C ASN A 52 -2.49 -10.37 -18.38
N GLY A 53 -2.79 -11.43 -17.62
CA GLY A 53 -2.10 -12.71 -17.67
C GLY A 53 -0.89 -12.83 -16.74
N PHE A 54 -0.67 -11.85 -15.85
CA PHE A 54 0.35 -11.96 -14.79
C PHE A 54 -0.12 -12.88 -13.68
N THR A 55 0.81 -13.54 -13.00
CA THR A 55 0.45 -14.27 -11.77
C THR A 55 0.18 -13.30 -10.63
N THR A 56 -0.63 -13.74 -9.64
CA THR A 56 -0.88 -12.98 -8.40
C THR A 56 0.42 -12.55 -7.72
N HIS A 57 1.47 -13.37 -7.79
CA HIS A 57 2.77 -13.06 -7.19
C HIS A 57 3.47 -11.91 -7.94
N GLU A 58 3.57 -12.00 -9.27
CA GLU A 58 4.18 -10.94 -10.08
C GLU A 58 3.41 -9.62 -9.98
N ALA A 59 2.08 -9.69 -9.99
CA ALA A 59 1.22 -8.54 -9.80
C ALA A 59 1.46 -7.89 -8.42
N TRP A 60 1.55 -8.69 -7.36
CA TRP A 60 1.86 -8.21 -6.01
C TRP A 60 3.23 -7.55 -5.95
N GLU A 61 4.27 -8.19 -6.50
CA GLU A 61 5.63 -7.64 -6.50
C GLU A 61 5.71 -6.30 -7.22
N ARG A 62 5.01 -6.14 -8.34
CA ARG A 62 4.95 -4.88 -9.12
C ARG A 62 4.30 -3.74 -8.33
N VAL A 63 3.17 -4.00 -7.68
CA VAL A 63 2.27 -2.95 -7.18
C VAL A 63 2.56 -2.60 -5.72
N ARG A 64 3.08 -3.56 -4.94
CA ARG A 64 3.33 -3.37 -3.50
C ARG A 64 4.30 -2.23 -3.21
N GLU A 65 5.31 -2.02 -4.06
CA GLU A 65 6.31 -0.95 -3.88
C GLU A 65 5.79 0.42 -4.29
N GLU A 66 4.68 0.49 -5.02
CA GLU A 66 4.09 1.77 -5.43
C GLU A 66 3.18 2.34 -4.34
N TYR A 67 2.39 1.47 -3.70
CA TYR A 67 1.36 1.89 -2.74
C TYR A 67 1.63 1.48 -1.30
N LEU A 68 1.93 0.20 -1.03
CA LEU A 68 2.00 -0.33 0.34
C LEU A 68 3.38 -0.11 0.99
N PHE A 69 4.44 -0.31 0.23
CA PHE A 69 5.84 -0.26 0.67
C PHE A 69 6.66 0.67 -0.21
N PRO A 70 6.27 1.94 -0.32
CA PRO A 70 7.04 2.89 -1.10
C PRO A 70 8.46 3.04 -0.55
N PRO A 71 9.44 3.35 -1.41
CA PRO A 71 10.83 3.52 -0.99
C PRO A 71 10.96 4.67 0.03
N GLN A 72 12.09 4.69 0.72
CA GLN A 72 12.39 5.73 1.69
C GLN A 72 12.40 7.11 1.02
N GLU A 73 11.85 8.12 1.71
CA GLU A 73 11.89 9.54 1.33
C GLU A 73 13.23 10.23 1.67
#